data_AF-A0A7R9LRQ5-F1
#
_entry.id   AF-A0A7R9LRQ5-F1
#
_cell.length_a   1.000
_cell.length_b   1.000
_cell.length_c   1.000
_cell.angle_alpha   90.00
_cell.angle_beta   90.00
_cell.angle_gamma   90.00
#
_symmetry.space_group_name_H-M   'P 1'
#
loop_
_entity.id
_entity.type
_entity.pdbx_description
1 polymer ?
#
loop_
_entity_poly.entity_id
_entity_poly.type
_entity_poly.pdbx_seq_one_letter_code
_entity_poly.pdbx_strand_id
1 'polypeptide(L)'
;WLRRYNTCPNECPAISHKDIVSAPKVLLKALHDLKIRCDFHTNGCKSVLKLRELSEHRQSCGFKAPEPQDPQQLCDTCGQSYSAVGADTRRHNCIESLKRKLDVIHTENHRLCRENNEIKSELDLMKLIAHSTDDESHTHDYTGRYELTRSINHDQILRKVGAGQTYIDHWNSQKHSVQISRFGDAYCMTTGNG
;
A
#
# COMPACT_ATOMS: atom_id res chain seq x y z
N TRP A 1 -25.82 -7.19 -10.93
CA TRP A 1 -26.65 -8.39 -10.74
C TRP A 1 -26.46 -9.40 -11.86
N LEU A 2 -26.86 -9.07 -13.10
CA LEU A 2 -26.85 -10.01 -14.24
C LEU A 2 -25.50 -10.61 -14.63
N ARG A 3 -24.39 -9.99 -14.21
CA ARG A 3 -23.04 -10.58 -14.32
C ARG A 3 -22.86 -11.89 -13.56
N ARG A 4 -23.66 -12.12 -12.51
CA ARG A 4 -23.51 -13.26 -11.57
C ARG A 4 -24.70 -14.22 -11.61
N TYR A 5 -25.89 -13.72 -11.95
CA TYR A 5 -27.13 -14.51 -11.98
C TYR A 5 -27.91 -14.13 -13.23
N ASN A 6 -28.33 -15.12 -14.03
CA ASN A 6 -29.13 -14.93 -15.25
C ASN A 6 -30.65 -14.86 -14.97
N THR A 7 -31.02 -14.36 -13.79
CA THR A 7 -32.40 -14.29 -13.30
C THR A 7 -32.68 -12.89 -12.74
N CYS A 8 -33.94 -12.48 -12.81
CA CYS A 8 -34.39 -11.25 -12.17
C CYS A 8 -34.44 -11.43 -10.64
N PRO A 9 -33.97 -10.45 -9.84
CA PRO A 9 -34.06 -10.52 -8.38
C PRO A 9 -35.49 -10.59 -7.82
N ASN A 10 -36.50 -10.23 -8.62
CA ASN A 10 -37.91 -10.10 -8.21
C ASN A 10 -38.79 -11.20 -8.84
N GLU A 11 -38.30 -12.44 -8.96
CA GLU A 11 -39.09 -13.60 -9.42
C GLU A 11 -39.60 -13.47 -10.88
N CYS A 12 -38.72 -13.13 -11.83
CA CYS A 12 -39.05 -13.19 -13.27
C CYS A 12 -38.29 -14.35 -13.96
N PRO A 13 -38.66 -14.73 -15.21
CA PRO A 13 -37.98 -15.77 -15.97
C PRO A 13 -36.48 -15.50 -16.14
N ALA A 14 -35.74 -16.50 -16.62
CA ALA A 14 -34.34 -16.32 -17.00
C ALA A 14 -34.23 -15.17 -18.01
N ILE A 15 -33.36 -14.21 -17.72
CA ILE A 15 -33.15 -13.00 -18.53
C ILE A 15 -31.68 -12.90 -18.93
N SER A 16 -31.44 -12.59 -20.20
CA SER A 16 -30.12 -12.28 -20.75
C SER A 16 -29.93 -10.78 -20.90
N HIS A 17 -28.68 -10.34 -21.03
CA HIS A 17 -28.36 -8.94 -21.33
C HIS A 17 -29.00 -8.42 -22.62
N LYS A 18 -29.28 -9.32 -23.59
CA LYS A 18 -29.95 -8.98 -24.85
C LYS A 18 -31.43 -8.66 -24.69
N ASP A 19 -32.05 -9.13 -23.60
CA ASP A 19 -33.48 -8.95 -23.33
C ASP A 19 -33.76 -7.64 -22.57
N ILE A 20 -32.70 -6.92 -22.15
CA ILE A 20 -32.81 -5.64 -21.48
C ILE A 20 -33.01 -4.55 -22.52
N VAL A 21 -34.22 -3.99 -22.53
CA VAL A 21 -34.54 -2.80 -23.30
C VAL A 21 -34.41 -1.54 -22.45
N SER A 22 -34.15 -0.41 -23.09
CA SER A 22 -34.14 0.87 -22.40
C SER A 22 -35.51 1.16 -21.79
N ALA A 23 -35.52 1.78 -20.62
CA ALA A 23 -36.75 2.12 -19.93
C ALA A 23 -37.61 3.07 -20.80
N PRO A 24 -38.95 2.93 -20.77
CA PRO A 24 -39.84 3.85 -21.45
C PRO A 24 -39.55 5.32 -21.13
N LYS A 25 -39.58 6.19 -22.15
CA LYS A 25 -39.25 7.62 -22.03
C LYS A 25 -40.06 8.35 -20.95
N VAL A 26 -41.31 7.96 -20.75
CA VAL A 26 -42.19 8.55 -19.73
C VAL A 26 -41.62 8.32 -18.32
N LEU A 27 -41.09 7.13 -18.05
CA LEU A 27 -40.47 6.80 -16.77
C LEU A 27 -39.16 7.57 -16.59
N LEU A 28 -38.32 7.64 -17.64
CA LEU A 28 -37.09 8.43 -17.60
C LEU A 28 -37.38 9.91 -17.34
N LYS A 29 -38.40 10.48 -18.00
CA LYS A 29 -38.83 11.86 -17.77
C LYS A 29 -39.29 12.07 -16.33
N ALA A 30 -40.09 11.15 -15.79
CA ALA A 30 -40.54 11.21 -14.41
C ALA A 30 -39.36 11.18 -13.42
N LEU A 31 -38.37 10.30 -13.66
CA LEU A 31 -37.14 10.25 -12.88
C LEU A 31 -36.36 11.57 -12.96
N HIS A 32 -36.22 12.14 -14.16
CA HIS A 32 -35.51 13.41 -14.37
C HIS A 32 -36.19 14.61 -13.69
N ASP A 33 -37.51 14.58 -13.52
CA ASP A 33 -38.28 15.63 -12.85
C ASP A 33 -38.38 15.43 -11.32
N LEU A 34 -37.82 14.34 -10.76
CA LEU A 34 -37.76 14.12 -9.31
C LEU A 34 -37.00 15.26 -8.62
N LYS A 35 -37.63 15.84 -7.61
CA LYS A 35 -37.03 16.88 -6.77
C LYS A 35 -36.15 16.22 -5.71
N ILE A 36 -34.88 16.57 -5.70
CA ILE A 36 -33.87 16.06 -4.79
C ILE A 36 -33.09 17.21 -4.14
N ARG A 37 -32.52 16.95 -2.97
CA ARG A 37 -31.61 17.89 -2.31
C ARG A 37 -30.23 17.78 -2.95
N CYS A 38 -29.47 18.87 -2.94
CA CYS A 38 -28.05 18.88 -3.30
C CYS A 38 -27.26 17.86 -2.46
N ASP A 39 -26.27 17.20 -3.06
CA ASP A 39 -25.32 16.31 -2.36
C ASP A 39 -24.62 17.02 -1.18
N PHE A 40 -24.39 18.33 -1.31
CA PHE A 40 -23.75 19.18 -0.29
C PHE A 40 -24.76 19.77 0.72
N HIS A 41 -25.92 19.13 0.90
CA HIS A 41 -26.93 19.60 1.85
C HIS A 41 -26.41 19.67 3.29
N THR A 42 -25.61 18.67 3.67
CA THR A 42 -24.92 18.62 4.97
C THR A 42 -23.93 19.76 5.18
N ASN A 43 -23.36 20.29 4.10
CA ASN A 43 -22.41 21.40 4.13
C ASN A 43 -23.11 22.76 4.18
N GLY A 44 -24.45 22.80 4.08
CA GLY A 44 -25.25 24.01 4.15
C GLY A 44 -26.02 24.36 2.86
N CYS A 45 -25.86 23.59 1.78
CA CYS A 45 -26.62 23.84 0.56
C CYS A 45 -28.10 23.51 0.74
N LYS A 46 -28.99 24.50 0.63
CA LYS A 46 -30.45 24.30 0.79
C LYS A 46 -31.19 24.08 -0.53
N SER A 47 -30.47 23.98 -1.65
CA SER A 47 -31.06 23.83 -2.98
C SER A 47 -31.81 22.50 -3.11
N VAL A 48 -33.05 22.59 -3.60
CA VAL A 48 -33.88 21.47 -4.04
C VAL A 48 -34.09 21.63 -5.54
N LEU A 49 -33.60 20.67 -6.30
CA LEU A 49 -33.50 20.75 -7.76
C LEU A 49 -33.95 19.44 -8.40
N LYS A 50 -34.20 19.48 -9.71
CA LYS A 50 -34.56 18.26 -10.44
C LYS A 50 -33.33 17.37 -10.62
N LEU A 51 -33.52 16.06 -10.66
CA LEU A 51 -32.43 15.09 -10.85
C LEU A 51 -31.54 15.43 -12.06
N ARG A 52 -32.14 15.90 -13.16
CA ARG A 52 -31.40 16.31 -14.37
C ARG A 52 -30.47 17.52 -14.17
N GLU A 53 -30.81 18.42 -13.25
CA GLU A 53 -30.08 19.66 -12.96
C GLU A 53 -28.96 19.43 -11.92
N LEU A 54 -28.91 18.25 -11.28
CA LEU A 54 -27.99 17.94 -10.20
C LEU A 54 -26.53 18.01 -10.62
N SER A 55 -26.21 17.48 -11.80
CA SER A 55 -24.82 17.44 -12.30
C SER A 55 -24.26 18.86 -12.49
N GLU A 56 -25.06 19.74 -13.09
CA GLU A 56 -24.67 21.13 -13.35
C GLU A 56 -24.56 21.93 -12.05
N HIS A 57 -25.55 21.80 -11.16
CA HIS A 57 -25.49 22.43 -9.85
C HIS A 57 -24.28 21.95 -9.03
N ARG A 58 -23.96 20.66 -9.07
CA ARG A 58 -22.81 20.10 -8.32
C ARG A 58 -21.49 20.76 -8.73
N GLN A 59 -21.31 21.12 -10.00
CA GLN A 59 -20.09 21.76 -10.48
C GLN A 59 -19.95 23.21 -10.01
N SER A 60 -21.07 23.91 -9.84
CA SER A 60 -21.15 25.32 -9.48
C SER A 60 -21.56 25.58 -8.02
N CYS A 61 -21.79 24.53 -7.23
CA CYS A 61 -22.28 24.67 -5.86
C CYS A 61 -21.22 25.30 -4.96
N GLY A 62 -21.52 26.44 -4.36
CA GLY A 62 -20.61 27.14 -3.43
C GLY A 62 -20.32 26.37 -2.13
N PHE A 63 -21.04 25.27 -1.86
CA PHE A 63 -20.80 24.36 -0.74
C PHE A 63 -20.01 23.11 -1.13
N LYS A 64 -19.65 22.97 -2.41
CA LYS A 64 -18.66 22.02 -2.86
C LYS A 64 -17.35 22.41 -2.20
N ALA A 65 -16.82 21.54 -1.32
CA ALA A 65 -15.45 21.73 -0.85
C ALA A 65 -14.54 21.80 -2.07
N PRO A 66 -13.51 22.67 -2.10
CA PRO A 66 -12.51 22.58 -3.15
C PRO A 66 -12.07 21.13 -3.18
N GLU A 67 -12.28 20.48 -4.33
CA GLU A 67 -11.61 19.20 -4.58
C GLU A 67 -10.13 19.43 -4.26
N PRO A 68 -9.40 18.43 -3.73
CA PRO A 68 -7.97 18.55 -3.60
C PRO A 68 -7.40 18.86 -4.99
N GLN A 69 -7.24 20.14 -5.30
CA GLN A 69 -6.64 20.64 -6.53
C GLN A 69 -5.16 20.64 -6.26
N ASP A 70 -4.57 19.46 -6.14
CA ASP A 70 -3.23 19.17 -6.59
C ASP A 70 -2.83 17.74 -6.19
N PRO A 71 -2.01 17.05 -7.01
CA PRO A 71 -1.22 15.94 -6.51
C PRO A 71 -0.44 16.43 -5.27
N GLN A 72 -0.33 15.61 -4.22
CA GLN A 72 0.55 15.90 -3.09
C GLN A 72 1.93 16.32 -3.61
N GLN A 73 2.22 17.62 -3.55
CA GLN A 73 3.50 18.16 -3.97
C GLN A 73 4.50 17.80 -2.87
N LEU A 74 5.60 17.15 -3.26
CA LEU A 74 6.72 16.89 -2.36
C LEU A 74 7.69 18.06 -2.46
N CYS A 75 8.25 18.49 -1.33
CA CYS A 75 9.38 19.40 -1.37
C CYS A 75 10.62 18.70 -1.95
N ASP A 76 11.24 19.30 -2.97
CA ASP A 76 12.49 18.78 -3.57
C ASP A 76 13.65 18.66 -2.56
N THR A 77 13.67 19.49 -1.51
CA THR A 77 14.76 19.53 -0.53
C THR A 77 14.57 18.55 0.63
N CYS A 78 13.36 18.47 1.21
CA CYS A 78 13.12 17.64 2.40
C CYS A 78 12.22 16.42 2.15
N GLY A 79 11.62 16.32 0.95
CA GLY A 79 10.72 15.23 0.55
C GLY A 79 9.40 15.18 1.33
N GLN A 80 8.99 16.25 2.00
CA GLN A 80 7.74 16.30 2.75
C GLN A 80 6.60 16.78 1.87
N SER A 81 5.43 16.14 2.01
CA SER A 81 4.22 16.55 1.28
C SER A 81 3.65 17.84 1.86
N TYR A 82 3.22 18.74 0.99
CA TYR A 82 2.50 19.95 1.36
C TYR A 82 1.30 20.18 0.43
N SER A 83 0.28 20.83 0.97
CA SER A 83 -0.88 21.28 0.20
C SER A 83 -0.60 22.68 -0.32
N ALA A 84 -0.43 22.83 -1.64
CA ALA A 84 -0.24 24.13 -2.27
C ALA A 84 -1.56 24.93 -2.25
N VAL A 85 -1.87 25.59 -1.13
CA VAL A 85 -2.95 26.57 -1.09
C VAL A 85 -2.35 27.94 -1.41
N GLY A 86 -2.42 28.33 -2.67
CA GLY A 86 -1.88 29.61 -3.17
C GLY A 86 -0.41 29.54 -3.58
N ALA A 87 0.01 30.52 -4.36
CA ALA A 87 1.28 30.59 -5.12
C ALA A 87 2.59 30.61 -4.29
N ASP A 88 2.56 30.18 -3.03
CA ASP A 88 3.71 30.17 -2.13
C ASP A 88 4.06 28.72 -1.76
N THR A 89 4.76 28.04 -2.66
CA THR A 89 5.21 26.64 -2.58
C THR A 89 6.23 26.36 -1.46
N ARG A 90 6.50 27.31 -0.56
CA ARG A 90 7.68 27.29 0.33
C ARG A 90 7.38 27.32 1.83
N ARG A 91 6.13 27.17 2.26
CA ARG A 91 5.77 27.32 3.69
C ARG A 91 5.97 26.06 4.55
N HIS A 92 7.10 25.38 4.41
CA HIS A 92 7.55 24.44 5.43
C HIS A 92 9.02 24.71 5.77
N ASN A 93 9.37 24.57 7.05
CA ASN A 93 10.73 24.79 7.50
C ASN A 93 11.56 23.52 7.22
N CYS A 94 12.17 23.44 6.03
CA CYS A 94 12.98 22.30 5.61
C CYS A 94 14.03 21.89 6.66
N ILE A 95 14.65 22.87 7.31
CA ILE A 95 15.70 22.64 8.30
C ILE A 95 15.13 21.90 9.51
N GLU A 96 13.98 22.34 10.02
CA GLU A 96 13.32 21.69 11.15
C GLU A 96 12.82 20.28 10.79
N SER A 97 12.27 20.11 9.60
CA SER A 97 11.86 18.79 9.10
C SER A 97 13.04 17.83 8.97
N LEU A 98 14.18 18.29 8.45
CA LEU A 98 15.39 17.47 8.33
C LEU A 98 16.00 17.14 9.69
N LYS A 99 16.04 18.10 10.63
CA LYS A 99 16.48 17.86 12.01
C LYS A 99 15.66 16.77 12.68
N ARG A 100 14.33 16.85 12.58
CA ARG A 100 13.45 15.81 13.15
C ARG A 100 13.73 14.43 12.55
N LYS A 101 13.92 14.34 11.23
CA LYS A 101 14.29 13.07 10.58
C LYS A 101 15.64 12.56 11.09
N LEU A 102 16.62 13.45 11.25
CA LEU A 102 17.93 13.12 11.79
C LEU A 102 17.82 12.58 13.23
N ASP A 103 17.01 13.20 14.08
CA ASP A 103 16.79 12.76 15.46
C ASP A 103 16.15 11.37 15.53
N VAL A 104 15.19 11.10 14.65
CA VAL A 104 14.58 9.76 14.52
C VAL A 104 15.62 8.74 14.10
N ILE A 105 16.43 9.04 13.09
CA ILE A 105 17.50 8.15 12.60
C ILE A 105 18.54 7.90 13.70
N HIS A 106 18.97 8.94 14.43
CA HIS A 106 19.92 8.79 15.54
C HIS A 106 19.37 7.92 16.65
N THR A 107 18.10 8.14 17.03
CA THR A 107 17.42 7.35 18.06
C THR A 107 17.36 5.88 17.66
N GLU A 108 16.99 5.61 16.41
CA GLU A 108 16.85 4.25 15.90
C GLU A 108 18.21 3.55 15.76
N ASN A 109 19.24 4.25 15.29
CA ASN A 109 20.60 3.72 15.25
C ASN A 109 21.11 3.38 16.66
N HIS A 110 20.84 4.23 17.64
CA HIS A 110 21.20 3.94 19.03
C HIS A 110 20.48 2.68 19.56
N ARG A 111 19.19 2.51 19.25
CA ARG A 111 18.42 1.30 19.58
C ARG A 111 19.03 0.05 18.93
N LEU A 112 19.31 0.10 17.63
CA LEU A 112 19.91 -1.01 16.89
C LEU A 112 21.32 -1.36 17.37
N CYS A 113 22.13 -0.37 17.76
CA CYS A 113 23.45 -0.62 18.35
C CYS A 113 23.34 -1.39 19.67
N ARG A 114 22.35 -1.06 20.51
CA ARG A 114 22.12 -1.78 21.76
C ARG A 114 21.72 -3.24 21.49
N GLU A 115 20.74 -3.46 20.62
CA GLU A 115 20.29 -4.82 20.27
C GLU A 115 21.41 -5.65 19.64
N ASN A 116 22.23 -5.04 18.76
CA ASN A 116 23.40 -5.71 18.19
C ASN A 116 24.42 -6.10 19.26
N ASN A 117 24.63 -5.28 20.29
CA ASN A 117 25.54 -5.62 21.38
C ASN A 117 24.99 -6.76 22.24
N GLU A 118 23.68 -6.77 22.50
CA GLU A 118 23.00 -7.85 23.23
C GLU A 118 23.13 -9.18 22.45
N ILE A 119 22.77 -9.19 21.16
CA ILE A 119 22.91 -10.37 20.28
C ILE A 119 24.36 -10.85 20.21
N LYS A 120 25.32 -9.93 20.12
CA LYS A 120 26.74 -10.27 20.09
C LYS A 120 27.18 -10.95 21.39
N SER A 121 26.69 -10.49 22.54
CA SER A 121 26.99 -11.11 23.84
C SER A 121 26.42 -12.52 23.97
N GLU A 122 25.18 -12.74 23.50
CA GLU A 122 24.57 -14.07 23.46
C GLU A 122 25.35 -15.02 22.54
N LEU A 123 25.79 -14.52 21.38
CA LEU A 123 26.60 -15.28 20.44
C LEU A 123 27.94 -15.71 21.06
N ASP A 124 28.61 -14.81 21.79
CA ASP A 124 29.87 -15.12 22.46
C ASP A 124 29.68 -16.16 23.58
N LEU A 125 28.56 -16.10 24.30
CA LEU A 125 28.19 -17.12 25.28
C LEU A 125 27.92 -18.48 24.61
N MET A 126 27.17 -18.52 23.51
CA MET A 126 26.90 -19.75 22.77
C MET A 126 28.18 -20.39 22.23
N LYS A 127 29.14 -19.58 21.76
CA LYS A 127 30.46 -20.07 21.33
C LYS A 127 31.24 -20.70 22.48
N LEU A 128 31.23 -20.06 23.66
CA LEU A 128 31.87 -20.62 24.86
C LEU A 128 31.27 -21.98 25.24
N ILE A 129 29.94 -22.11 25.23
CA ILE A 129 29.25 -23.37 25.52
C ILE A 129 29.64 -24.44 24.49
N ALA A 130 29.61 -24.12 23.19
CA ALA A 130 29.98 -25.05 22.14
C ALA A 130 31.43 -25.59 22.31
N HIS A 131 32.38 -24.71 22.64
CA HIS A 131 33.76 -25.12 22.90
C HIS A 131 33.90 -26.03 24.13
N SER A 132 33.10 -25.82 25.18
CA SER A 132 33.12 -26.69 26.37
C SER A 132 32.49 -28.06 26.14
N THR A 133 31.51 -28.18 25.22
CA THR A 133 30.87 -29.45 24.89
C THR A 133 31.70 -30.34 23.95
N ASP A 134 32.63 -29.75 23.19
CA ASP A 134 33.52 -30.51 22.32
C ASP A 134 34.60 -31.27 23.12
N ASP A 135 35.06 -30.73 24.26
CA ASP A 135 36.06 -31.38 25.14
C ASP A 135 35.49 -32.58 25.93
N GLU A 136 34.19 -32.60 26.24
CA GLU A 136 33.55 -33.77 26.90
C GLU A 136 33.22 -34.92 25.94
N SER A 137 33.36 -34.70 24.62
CA SER A 137 33.04 -35.69 23.59
C SER A 137 34.14 -36.73 23.32
N HIS A 138 35.28 -36.67 24.03
CA HIS A 138 36.34 -37.69 23.94
C HIS A 138 36.24 -38.82 24.98
N THR A 139 35.21 -38.84 25.83
CA THR A 139 34.98 -39.97 26.76
C THR A 139 33.49 -40.31 26.95
N HIS A 140 32.71 -40.54 25.89
CA HIS A 140 31.66 -41.58 25.97
C HIS A 140 31.09 -41.94 24.61
N ASP A 141 31.21 -43.23 24.29
CA ASP A 141 30.38 -43.91 23.30
C ASP A 141 28.89 -43.77 23.69
N TYR A 142 28.15 -42.97 22.90
CA TYR A 142 26.69 -42.91 22.89
C TYR A 142 26.22 -42.59 21.46
N THR A 143 26.37 -43.57 20.56
CA THR A 143 25.57 -43.64 19.34
C THR A 143 24.09 -43.79 19.73
N GLY A 144 23.27 -42.74 19.54
CA GLY A 144 21.82 -42.92 19.66
C GLY A 144 20.93 -41.68 19.87
N ARG A 145 21.44 -40.46 20.03
CA ARG A 145 20.57 -39.30 20.35
C ARG A 145 20.76 -38.01 19.57
N TYR A 146 21.76 -37.92 18.70
CA TYR A 146 22.12 -36.65 18.04
C TYR A 146 21.51 -36.44 16.64
N GLU A 147 20.76 -37.41 16.09
CA GLU A 147 20.18 -37.27 14.73
C GLU A 147 18.87 -36.46 14.72
N LEU A 148 18.14 -36.38 15.83
CA LEU A 148 16.83 -35.73 15.86
C LEU A 148 16.94 -34.19 15.90
N THR A 149 17.91 -33.64 16.63
CA THR A 149 18.03 -32.19 16.84
C THR A 149 18.62 -31.46 15.62
N ARG A 150 19.46 -32.12 14.82
CA ARG A 150 20.04 -31.54 13.59
C ARG A 150 19.01 -31.47 12.46
N SER A 151 18.11 -32.44 12.37
CA SER A 151 17.00 -32.47 11.41
C SER A 151 15.98 -31.36 11.66
N ILE A 152 15.64 -31.09 12.92
CA ILE A 152 14.66 -30.06 13.29
C ILE A 152 15.15 -28.64 12.94
N ASN A 153 16.45 -28.36 13.07
CA ASN A 153 17.01 -27.05 12.71
C ASN A 153 17.13 -26.84 11.19
N HIS A 154 17.51 -27.87 10.43
CA HIS A 154 17.67 -27.74 8.98
C HIS A 154 16.33 -27.44 8.28
N ASP A 155 15.25 -28.12 8.69
CA ASP A 155 13.92 -27.93 8.11
C ASP A 155 13.26 -26.59 8.46
N GLN A 156 13.61 -26.01 9.62
CA GLN A 156 13.14 -24.68 10.00
C GLN A 156 13.93 -23.58 9.27
N ILE A 157 15.23 -23.77 9.07
CA ILE A 157 16.07 -22.85 8.28
C ILE A 157 15.60 -22.85 6.81
N LEU A 158 15.39 -24.02 6.22
CA LEU A 158 14.87 -24.13 4.84
C LEU A 158 13.49 -23.49 4.67
N ARG A 159 12.60 -23.61 5.66
CA ARG A 159 11.29 -22.91 5.65
C ARG A 159 11.43 -21.39 5.71
N LYS A 160 12.35 -20.87 6.53
CA LYS A 160 12.60 -19.42 6.61
C LYS A 160 13.27 -18.86 5.36
N VAL A 161 14.21 -19.59 4.76
CA VAL A 161 14.85 -19.22 3.49
C VAL A 161 13.85 -19.28 2.33
N GLY A 162 13.00 -20.31 2.27
CA GLY A 162 11.94 -20.42 1.27
C GLY A 162 10.90 -19.30 1.36
N ALA A 163 10.52 -18.88 2.58
CA ALA A 163 9.63 -17.74 2.79
C ALA A 163 10.28 -16.40 2.39
N GLY A 164 11.60 -16.26 2.56
CA GLY A 164 12.35 -15.11 2.05
C GLY A 164 12.40 -15.08 0.52
N GLN A 165 12.57 -16.24 -0.12
CA GLN A 165 12.59 -16.36 -1.57
C GLN A 165 11.23 -16.02 -2.19
N THR A 166 10.12 -16.49 -1.61
CA THR A 166 8.78 -16.13 -2.11
C THR A 166 8.46 -14.64 -1.93
N TYR A 167 9.00 -13.99 -0.89
CA TYR A 167 8.90 -12.54 -0.72
C TYR A 167 9.70 -11.77 -1.79
N ILE A 168 10.91 -12.22 -2.10
CA ILE A 168 11.74 -11.67 -3.19
C ILE A 168 11.06 -11.87 -4.55
N ASP A 169 10.49 -13.05 -4.80
CA ASP A 169 9.79 -13.37 -6.04
C ASP A 169 8.49 -12.57 -6.19
N HIS A 170 7.75 -12.34 -5.09
CA HIS A 170 6.59 -11.46 -5.08
C HIS A 170 6.98 -10.00 -5.36
N TRP A 171 8.08 -9.52 -4.76
CA TRP A 171 8.60 -8.18 -5.00
C TRP A 171 9.09 -7.99 -6.45
N ASN A 172 9.71 -9.02 -7.03
CA ASN A 172 10.13 -9.01 -8.43
C ASN A 172 8.96 -9.14 -9.41
N SER A 173 7.90 -9.87 -9.05
CA SER A 173 6.66 -10.02 -9.85
C SER A 173 5.83 -8.73 -9.90
N GLN A 174 5.94 -7.87 -8.87
CA GLN A 174 5.30 -6.55 -8.85
C GLN A 174 6.09 -5.45 -9.60
N LYS A 175 7.31 -5.74 -10.06
CA LYS A 175 8.04 -4.81 -10.92
C LYS A 175 7.57 -4.95 -12.37
N HIS A 176 6.83 -3.95 -12.83
CA HIS A 176 6.69 -3.66 -14.26
C HIS A 176 8.08 -3.55 -14.90
N SER A 177 8.22 -4.09 -16.11
CA SER A 177 9.46 -4.16 -16.88
C SER A 177 10.10 -2.78 -17.08
N VAL A 178 11.17 -2.49 -16.34
CA VAL A 178 12.04 -1.34 -16.63
C VAL A 178 13.00 -1.75 -17.73
N GLN A 179 12.72 -1.34 -18.96
CA GLN A 179 13.70 -1.38 -20.05
C GLN A 179 14.68 -0.21 -19.86
N ILE A 180 15.94 -0.54 -19.56
CA ILE A 180 17.03 0.44 -19.54
C ILE A 180 17.68 0.41 -20.91
N SER A 181 17.41 1.43 -21.73
CA SER A 181 18.12 1.62 -23.00
C SER A 181 19.20 2.68 -22.84
N ARG A 182 20.40 2.37 -23.34
CA ARG A 182 21.59 3.22 -23.22
C ARG A 182 21.66 4.15 -24.43
N PHE A 183 21.57 5.46 -24.22
CA PHE A 183 21.85 6.48 -25.24
C PHE A 183 23.03 7.34 -24.77
N GLY A 184 24.25 6.99 -25.18
CA GLY A 184 25.46 7.68 -24.77
C GLY A 184 25.72 7.63 -23.26
N ASP A 185 26.14 8.76 -22.68
CA ASP A 185 26.53 8.90 -21.27
C ASP A 185 25.39 9.35 -20.32
N ALA A 186 24.13 9.25 -20.76
CA ALA A 186 22.97 9.57 -19.93
C ALA A 186 21.97 8.41 -19.86
N TYR A 187 21.47 8.13 -18.65
CA TYR A 187 20.40 7.16 -18.41
C TYR A 187 19.05 7.88 -18.36
N CYS A 188 18.11 7.50 -19.22
CA CYS A 188 16.73 7.97 -19.16
C CYS A 188 15.81 6.80 -18.80
N MET A 189 14.98 6.95 -17.76
CA MET A 189 14.01 5.94 -17.33
C MET A 189 12.63 6.34 -17.86
N THR A 190 12.03 5.50 -18.69
CA THR A 190 10.63 5.65 -19.11
C THR A 190 9.82 4.45 -18.67
N THR A 191 8.74 4.67 -17.93
CA THR A 191 7.78 3.63 -17.55
C THR A 191 6.79 3.42 -18.70
N GLY A 192 6.88 2.29 -19.40
CA GLY A 192 5.87 1.88 -20.38
C GLY A 192 4.75 1.10 -19.71
N ASN A 193 3.50 1.49 -19.95
CA ASN A 193 2.34 0.66 -19.63
C ASN A 193 2.14 -0.36 -20.75
N GLY A 194 2.45 -1.63 -20.46
CA GLY A 194 2.01 -2.79 -21.21
C GLY A 194 1.04 -3.60 -20.37
#